data_AF-A0A5M4AK65-F1
#
_entry.id   AF-A0A5M4AK65-F1
#
_cell.length_a   1.000
_cell.length_b   1.000
_cell.length_c   1.000
_cell.angle_alpha   90.00
_cell.angle_beta   90.00
_cell.angle_gamma   90.00
#
_symmetry.space_group_name_H-M   'P 1'
#
loop_
_entity.id
_entity.type
_entity.pdbx_description
1 polymer ?
#
loop_
_entity_poly.entity_id
_entity_poly.type
_entity_poly.pdbx_seq_one_letter_code
_entity_poly.pdbx_strand_id
1 'polypeptide(L)'
;MAKQTENKSPLGEVFGFPIENDGSKAQRYRRQKLCPFNNKVPNCTKDKANNPLGVCSVWHNGIPVITCPTRFREDWVIVENAAEFAFGQKANWTSLSEIKLLDKNGQSAGNIDFVLVQYNDKGQLIDFASLEIQGVYISGNLRNPFEEYIKKPSKDFEWATGYNYPKPDYLSSSRKRLIPQMLYKGGIFR
;
A
#
# COMPACT_ATOMS: atom_id res chain seq x y z
N MET A 1 -30.41 -10.54 2.30
CA MET A 1 -29.10 -10.46 2.98
C MET A 1 -28.18 -11.46 2.30
N ALA A 2 -27.18 -10.99 1.54
CA ALA A 2 -26.23 -11.89 0.89
C ALA A 2 -25.38 -12.57 1.97
N LYS A 3 -25.32 -13.90 1.93
CA LYS A 3 -24.50 -14.73 2.82
C LYS A 3 -23.04 -14.33 2.54
N GLN A 4 -22.41 -13.57 3.44
CA GLN A 4 -20.99 -13.25 3.29
C GLN A 4 -20.23 -14.56 3.36
N THR A 5 -19.57 -14.93 2.27
CA THR A 5 -18.66 -16.06 2.22
C THR A 5 -17.54 -15.77 3.21
N GLU A 6 -17.51 -16.53 4.30
CA GLU A 6 -16.50 -16.35 5.34
C GLU A 6 -15.15 -16.79 4.77
N ASN A 7 -14.25 -15.83 4.53
CA ASN A 7 -12.91 -16.14 4.06
C ASN A 7 -12.12 -16.83 5.19
N LYS A 8 -11.84 -18.11 5.00
CA LYS A 8 -11.12 -18.95 5.97
C LYS A 8 -9.62 -18.68 6.02
N SER A 9 -9.11 -17.87 5.11
CA SER A 9 -7.73 -17.37 5.09
C SER A 9 -7.70 -15.90 5.50
N PRO A 10 -6.72 -15.47 6.32
CA PRO A 10 -6.47 -14.05 6.54
C PRO A 10 -5.81 -13.38 5.34
N LEU A 11 -5.20 -14.14 4.43
CA LEU A 11 -4.46 -13.60 3.30
C LEU A 11 -5.43 -13.22 2.17
N GLY A 12 -5.45 -11.95 1.80
CA GLY A 12 -6.16 -11.48 0.60
C GLY A 12 -5.30 -11.71 -0.63
N GLU A 13 -4.11 -11.10 -0.62
CA GLU A 13 -3.20 -11.13 -1.76
C GLU A 13 -1.77 -11.40 -1.36
N VAL A 14 -1.13 -12.25 -2.16
CA VAL A 14 0.26 -12.67 -1.97
C VAL A 14 1.06 -12.38 -3.23
N PHE A 15 2.05 -11.52 -3.10
CA PHE A 15 2.86 -10.93 -4.18
C PHE A 15 2.02 -10.24 -5.27
N GLY A 16 0.93 -9.60 -4.83
CA GLY A 16 0.05 -8.79 -5.67
C GLY A 16 -1.03 -9.57 -6.43
N PHE A 17 -1.23 -10.85 -6.10
CA PHE A 17 -2.28 -11.66 -6.69
C PHE A 17 -3.18 -12.22 -5.59
N PRO A 18 -4.51 -12.28 -5.80
CA PRO A 18 -5.42 -13.01 -4.93
C PRO A 18 -4.92 -14.45 -4.71
N ILE A 19 -5.10 -14.99 -3.50
CA ILE A 19 -4.53 -16.30 -3.15
C ILE A 19 -5.07 -17.46 -4.00
N GLU A 20 -6.28 -17.31 -4.51
CA GLU A 20 -6.96 -18.23 -5.41
C GLU A 20 -6.41 -18.19 -6.84
N ASN A 21 -5.69 -17.15 -7.22
CA ASN A 21 -5.10 -17.04 -8.55
C ASN A 21 -3.89 -17.99 -8.66
N ASP A 22 -4.05 -19.06 -9.43
CA ASP A 22 -3.05 -20.10 -9.68
C ASP A 22 -2.36 -19.96 -11.05
N GLY A 23 -2.60 -18.85 -11.77
CA GLY A 23 -2.03 -18.61 -13.09
C GLY A 23 -0.50 -18.55 -13.09
N SER A 24 0.10 -18.85 -14.25
CA SER A 24 1.56 -18.90 -14.43
C SER A 24 2.27 -17.60 -14.00
N LYS A 25 1.63 -16.44 -14.23
CA LYS A 25 2.10 -15.13 -13.77
C LYS A 25 2.11 -15.05 -12.24
N ALA A 26 1.02 -15.38 -11.56
CA ALA A 26 0.94 -15.36 -10.10
C ALA A 26 1.97 -16.31 -9.47
N GLN A 27 2.08 -17.53 -9.99
CA GLN A 27 3.08 -18.50 -9.55
C GLN A 27 4.52 -17.99 -9.74
N ARG A 28 4.84 -17.38 -10.89
CA ARG A 28 6.15 -16.76 -11.14
C ARG A 28 6.44 -15.66 -10.14
N TYR A 29 5.48 -14.76 -9.88
CA TYR A 29 5.67 -13.63 -8.97
C TYR A 29 5.87 -14.10 -7.52
N ARG A 30 5.12 -15.12 -7.08
CA ARG A 30 5.32 -15.74 -5.76
C ARG A 30 6.68 -16.41 -5.63
N ARG A 31 7.07 -17.21 -6.63
CA ARG A 31 8.37 -17.92 -6.66
C ARG A 31 9.55 -16.95 -6.66
N GLN A 32 9.49 -15.89 -7.46
CA GLN A 32 10.55 -14.90 -7.63
C GLN A 32 10.44 -13.72 -6.64
N LYS A 33 9.42 -13.74 -5.77
CA LYS A 33 9.14 -12.67 -4.79
C LYS A 33 9.00 -11.28 -5.43
N LEU A 34 8.39 -11.22 -6.62
CA LEU A 34 8.24 -9.99 -7.40
C LEU A 34 7.07 -9.13 -6.91
N CYS A 35 7.17 -7.82 -7.08
CA CYS A 35 6.11 -6.87 -6.81
C CYS A 35 5.59 -6.31 -8.15
N PRO A 36 4.29 -6.43 -8.45
CA PRO A 36 3.73 -5.89 -9.70
C PRO A 36 3.42 -4.38 -9.64
N PHE A 37 3.55 -3.73 -8.48
CA PHE A 37 3.05 -2.36 -8.25
C PHE A 37 4.14 -1.31 -8.22
N ASN A 38 5.04 -1.29 -9.22
CA ASN A 38 6.05 -0.24 -9.38
C ASN A 38 6.88 0.01 -8.11
N ASN A 39 7.38 -1.06 -7.50
CA ASN A 39 8.28 -0.95 -6.36
C ASN A 39 9.65 -0.45 -6.82
N LYS A 40 10.45 0.10 -5.89
CA LYS A 40 11.79 0.64 -6.18
C LYS A 40 12.70 -0.36 -6.89
N VAL A 41 12.56 -1.62 -6.52
CA VAL A 41 13.20 -2.77 -7.14
C VAL A 41 12.11 -3.75 -7.57
N PRO A 42 12.36 -4.65 -8.54
CA PRO A 42 11.35 -5.60 -9.00
C PRO A 42 10.79 -6.50 -7.89
N ASN A 43 11.56 -6.75 -6.82
CA ASN A 43 11.18 -7.62 -5.71
C ASN A 43 10.39 -6.91 -4.62
N CYS A 44 9.61 -7.66 -3.85
CA CYS A 44 8.99 -7.17 -2.63
C CYS A 44 10.07 -6.81 -1.58
N THR A 45 9.90 -5.67 -0.93
CA THR A 45 10.84 -5.14 0.07
C THR A 45 10.25 -5.07 1.48
N LYS A 46 9.01 -5.56 1.68
CA LYS A 46 8.33 -5.52 2.98
C LYS A 46 8.99 -6.48 3.97
N ASP A 47 9.24 -5.99 5.19
CA ASP A 47 9.93 -6.69 6.28
C ASP A 47 11.43 -6.89 6.03
N LYS A 48 11.86 -7.95 5.33
CA LYS A 48 13.28 -8.28 5.11
C LYS A 48 13.58 -8.46 3.63
N ALA A 49 14.73 -7.97 3.17
CA ALA A 49 15.12 -8.05 1.76
C ALA A 49 15.25 -9.50 1.23
N ASN A 50 15.81 -10.41 2.03
CA ASN A 50 16.02 -11.82 1.66
C ASN A 50 14.78 -12.71 1.95
N ASN A 51 13.93 -12.32 2.90
CA ASN A 51 12.71 -13.02 3.27
C ASN A 51 11.52 -12.05 3.42
N PRO A 52 11.05 -11.46 2.31
CA PRO A 52 10.00 -10.47 2.37
C PRO A 52 8.66 -11.05 2.80
N LEU A 53 7.87 -10.24 3.51
CA LEU A 53 6.47 -10.52 3.79
C LEU A 53 5.60 -10.03 2.64
N GLY A 54 5.46 -10.87 1.62
CA GLY A 54 4.74 -10.57 0.38
C GLY A 54 3.21 -10.48 0.51
N VAL A 55 2.66 -10.17 1.68
CA VAL A 55 1.21 -10.00 1.86
C VAL A 55 0.84 -8.55 1.57
N CYS A 56 0.14 -8.34 0.45
CA CYS A 56 -0.29 -7.02 -0.03
C CYS A 56 -1.62 -6.59 0.60
N SER A 57 -2.51 -7.54 0.87
CA SER A 57 -3.79 -7.31 1.54
C SER A 57 -4.20 -8.51 2.39
N VAL A 58 -5.07 -8.27 3.38
CA VAL A 58 -5.67 -9.28 4.25
C VAL A 58 -7.19 -9.23 4.14
N TRP A 59 -7.86 -10.35 4.37
CA TRP A 59 -9.31 -10.37 4.45
C TRP A 59 -9.79 -9.84 5.80
N HIS A 60 -10.78 -8.95 5.77
CA HIS A 60 -11.51 -8.51 6.95
C HIS A 60 -12.96 -8.24 6.59
N ASN A 61 -13.90 -8.94 7.25
CA ASN A 61 -15.35 -8.82 7.01
C ASN A 61 -15.74 -8.95 5.52
N GLY A 62 -15.12 -9.89 4.81
CA GLY A 62 -15.39 -10.14 3.39
C GLY A 62 -14.79 -9.11 2.41
N ILE A 63 -13.98 -8.16 2.88
CA ILE A 63 -13.35 -7.13 2.04
C ILE A 63 -11.81 -7.23 2.16
N PRO A 64 -11.05 -7.09 1.05
CA PRO A 64 -9.60 -7.06 1.11
C PRO A 64 -9.13 -5.70 1.65
N VAL A 65 -8.33 -5.74 2.71
CA VAL A 65 -7.74 -4.55 3.33
C VAL A 65 -6.27 -4.49 2.95
N ILE A 66 -5.87 -3.41 2.27
CA ILE A 66 -4.49 -3.20 1.82
C ILE A 66 -3.57 -2.93 3.02
N THR A 67 -2.46 -3.68 3.09
CA THR A 67 -1.46 -3.61 4.18
C THR A 67 -0.07 -3.20 3.69
N CYS A 68 0.05 -2.85 2.41
CA CYS A 68 1.30 -2.47 1.76
C CYS A 68 1.08 -1.17 0.99
N PRO A 69 1.72 -0.05 1.36
CA PRO A 69 1.58 1.23 0.64
C PRO A 69 1.90 1.12 -0.86
N THR A 70 2.89 0.31 -1.22
CA THR A 70 3.27 0.07 -2.62
C THR A 70 2.11 -0.48 -3.46
N ARG A 71 1.16 -1.22 -2.86
CA ARG A 71 -0.02 -1.72 -3.60
C ARG A 71 -0.86 -0.60 -4.21
N PHE A 72 -0.95 0.56 -3.57
CA PHE A 72 -1.73 1.68 -4.11
C PHE A 72 -1.16 2.26 -5.42
N ARG A 73 0.05 1.88 -5.82
CA ARG A 73 0.68 2.30 -7.08
C ARG A 73 0.22 1.48 -8.30
N GLU A 74 -0.74 0.58 -8.12
CA GLU A 74 -1.40 -0.14 -9.21
C GLU A 74 -1.95 0.87 -10.24
N ASP A 75 -1.41 0.78 -11.45
CA ASP A 75 -1.71 1.64 -12.59
C ASP A 75 -1.71 3.15 -12.30
N TRP A 76 -1.03 3.57 -11.23
CA TRP A 76 -1.00 4.94 -10.73
C TRP A 76 -2.38 5.57 -10.46
N VAL A 77 -3.42 4.76 -10.30
CA VAL A 77 -4.81 5.22 -10.11
C VAL A 77 -4.94 6.16 -8.92
N ILE A 78 -4.21 5.91 -7.82
CA ILE A 78 -4.24 6.80 -6.66
C ILE A 78 -3.67 8.19 -6.96
N VAL A 79 -2.65 8.27 -7.81
CA VAL A 79 -1.98 9.52 -8.19
C VAL A 79 -2.87 10.30 -9.14
N GLU A 80 -3.47 9.62 -10.12
CA GLU A 80 -4.44 10.21 -11.05
C GLU A 80 -5.65 10.79 -10.32
N ASN A 81 -6.30 10.00 -9.47
CA ASN A 81 -7.46 10.45 -8.69
C ASN A 81 -7.12 11.62 -7.75
N ALA A 82 -5.92 11.60 -7.15
CA ALA A 82 -5.49 12.70 -6.29
C ALA A 82 -5.20 13.98 -7.08
N ALA A 83 -4.64 13.87 -8.29
CA ALA A 83 -4.41 15.02 -9.16
C ALA A 83 -5.73 15.60 -9.68
N GLU A 84 -6.68 14.76 -10.06
CA GLU A 84 -8.03 15.19 -10.43
C GLU A 84 -8.71 15.91 -9.25
N PHE A 85 -8.62 15.37 -8.04
CA PHE A 85 -9.16 16.01 -6.85
C PHE A 85 -8.53 17.37 -6.56
N ALA A 86 -7.21 17.50 -6.72
CA ALA A 86 -6.48 18.71 -6.41
C ALA A 86 -6.64 19.81 -7.48
N PHE A 87 -6.57 19.45 -8.76
CA PHE A 87 -6.41 20.40 -9.86
C PHE A 87 -7.57 20.36 -10.88
N GLY A 88 -8.46 19.37 -10.79
CA GLY A 88 -9.54 19.12 -11.74
C GLY A 88 -9.13 18.26 -12.95
N GLN A 89 -10.13 17.67 -13.62
CA GLN A 89 -9.96 16.69 -14.72
C GLN A 89 -9.16 17.18 -15.93
N LYS A 90 -9.14 18.50 -16.18
CA LYS A 90 -8.52 19.09 -17.37
C LYS A 90 -7.13 19.66 -17.11
N ALA A 91 -6.59 19.49 -15.90
CA ALA A 91 -5.28 19.98 -15.54
C ALA A 91 -4.18 19.17 -16.25
N ASN A 92 -3.15 19.86 -16.74
CA ASN A 92 -1.88 19.20 -17.05
C ASN A 92 -1.09 19.03 -15.75
N TRP A 93 -0.72 17.80 -15.42
CA TRP A 93 -0.04 17.49 -14.17
C TRP A 93 1.01 16.39 -14.34
N THR A 94 1.93 16.32 -13.39
CA THR A 94 2.86 15.19 -13.21
C THR A 94 3.04 14.93 -11.71
N SER A 95 3.71 13.84 -11.35
CA SER A 95 4.05 13.54 -9.95
C SER A 95 5.54 13.31 -9.76
N LEU A 96 6.04 13.71 -8.60
CA LEU A 96 7.40 13.48 -8.14
C LEU A 96 7.34 12.58 -6.91
N SER A 97 8.06 11.47 -6.92
CA SER A 97 8.08 10.54 -5.79
C SER A 97 9.20 10.86 -4.80
N GLU A 98 8.94 10.67 -3.50
CA GLU A 98 9.93 10.72 -2.42
C GLU A 98 10.69 12.05 -2.29
N ILE A 99 9.93 13.15 -2.22
CA ILE A 99 10.50 14.49 -2.05
C ILE A 99 10.80 14.76 -0.58
N LYS A 100 12.03 15.19 -0.29
CA LYS A 100 12.42 15.62 1.07
C LYS A 100 11.71 16.92 1.42
N LEU A 101 11.00 16.94 2.53
CA LEU A 101 10.36 18.12 3.10
C LEU A 101 11.28 18.75 4.15
N LEU A 102 11.49 20.05 4.04
CA LEU A 102 12.22 20.84 5.02
C LEU A 102 11.23 21.70 5.82
N ASP A 103 11.51 21.88 7.11
CA ASP A 103 10.80 22.84 7.94
C ASP A 103 11.29 24.28 7.68
N LYS A 104 10.67 25.26 8.36
CA LYS A 104 11.02 26.68 8.25
C LYS A 104 12.48 27.02 8.63
N ASN A 105 13.18 26.13 9.33
CA ASN A 105 14.57 26.29 9.75
C ASN A 105 15.53 25.50 8.85
N GLY A 106 15.03 24.89 7.75
CA GLY A 106 15.81 24.04 6.87
C GLY A 106 16.09 22.63 7.40
N GLN A 107 15.46 22.22 8.51
CA GLN A 107 15.62 20.88 9.08
C GLN A 107 14.70 19.88 8.37
N SER A 108 15.13 18.62 8.31
CA SER A 108 14.37 17.56 7.63
C SER A 108 13.09 17.21 8.42
N ALA A 109 11.93 17.43 7.82
CA ALA A 109 10.62 17.00 8.34
C ALA A 109 10.17 15.61 7.83
N GLY A 110 11.06 14.93 7.09
CA GLY A 110 10.80 13.64 6.46
C GLY A 110 10.64 13.75 4.95
N ASN A 111 10.15 12.68 4.33
CA ASN A 111 9.89 12.64 2.88
C ASN A 111 8.39 12.56 2.63
N ILE A 112 7.92 13.24 1.60
CA ILE A 112 6.58 13.13 1.05
C ILE A 112 6.55 11.98 0.06
N ASP A 113 5.54 11.12 0.12
CA ASP A 113 5.44 9.99 -0.79
C ASP A 113 5.34 10.45 -2.25
N PHE A 114 4.41 11.38 -2.53
CA PHE A 114 4.27 12.03 -3.84
C PHE A 114 4.00 13.52 -3.70
N VAL A 115 4.61 14.32 -4.57
CA VAL A 115 4.24 15.70 -4.83
C VAL A 115 3.66 15.77 -6.22
N LEU A 116 2.37 16.11 -6.31
CA LEU A 116 1.68 16.37 -7.56
C LEU A 116 1.92 17.82 -7.93
N VAL A 117 2.22 18.09 -9.20
CA VAL A 117 2.44 19.45 -9.68
C VAL A 117 1.59 19.70 -10.91
N GLN A 118 0.88 20.82 -10.91
CA GLN A 118 0.14 21.33 -12.05
C GLN A 118 1.04 22.29 -12.83
N TYR A 119 0.99 22.21 -14.16
CA TYR A 119 1.70 23.14 -15.03
C TYR A 119 0.81 23.66 -16.16
N ASN A 120 1.12 24.86 -16.65
CA ASN A 120 0.43 25.43 -17.81
C ASN A 120 1.04 24.96 -19.14
N ASP A 121 0.47 25.36 -20.27
CA ASP A 121 0.93 24.95 -21.61
C ASP A 121 2.37 25.39 -21.96
N LYS A 122 2.94 26.33 -21.17
CA LYS A 122 4.34 26.76 -21.29
C LYS A 122 5.28 25.95 -20.40
N GLY A 123 4.77 24.94 -19.69
CA GLY A 123 5.53 24.12 -18.73
C GLY A 123 5.83 24.82 -17.41
N GLN A 124 5.19 25.95 -17.11
CA GLN A 124 5.40 26.66 -15.85
C GLN A 124 4.55 26.02 -14.76
N LEU A 125 5.16 25.75 -13.60
CA LEU A 125 4.44 25.24 -12.43
C LEU A 125 3.49 26.33 -11.90
N ILE A 126 2.23 25.98 -11.71
CA ILE A 126 1.18 26.91 -11.27
C ILE A 126 0.53 26.50 -9.95
N ASP A 127 0.57 25.22 -9.59
CA ASP A 127 0.06 24.70 -8.33
C ASP A 127 0.73 23.37 -7.95
N PHE A 128 0.61 22.95 -6.69
CA PHE A 128 1.08 21.66 -6.22
C PHE A 128 0.21 21.09 -5.09
N ALA A 129 0.24 19.78 -4.95
CA ALA A 129 -0.40 19.06 -3.84
C ALA A 129 0.51 17.96 -3.32
N SER A 130 0.53 17.76 -2.01
CA SER A 130 1.19 16.61 -1.40
C SER A 130 0.23 15.45 -1.26
N LEU A 131 0.71 14.24 -1.58
CA LEU A 131 -0.02 12.99 -1.44
C LEU A 131 0.79 12.02 -0.58
N GLU A 132 0.20 11.61 0.54
CA GLU A 132 0.74 10.65 1.49
C GLU A 132 -0.12 9.38 1.45
N ILE A 133 0.52 8.21 1.35
CA ILE A 133 -0.17 6.93 1.22
C ILE A 133 0.12 6.08 2.45
N GLN A 134 -0.94 5.57 3.08
CA GLN A 134 -0.82 4.67 4.22
C GLN A 134 -1.61 3.37 4.01
N GLY A 135 -0.91 2.25 4.13
CA GLY A 135 -1.53 0.92 4.25
C GLY A 135 -1.90 0.63 5.69
N VAL A 136 -2.85 -0.29 5.90
CA VAL A 136 -3.31 -0.64 7.24
C VAL A 136 -2.29 -1.53 7.94
N TYR A 137 -1.99 -1.21 9.20
CA TYR A 137 -1.20 -2.03 10.10
C TYR A 137 -1.91 -3.35 10.39
N ILE A 138 -1.12 -4.35 10.80
CA ILE A 138 -1.65 -5.65 11.20
C ILE A 138 -1.24 -5.91 12.64
N SER A 139 -2.20 -6.38 13.43
CA SER A 139 -1.96 -7.04 14.71
C SER A 139 -2.04 -8.55 14.51
N GLY A 140 -1.45 -9.32 15.43
CA GLY A 140 -1.37 -10.77 15.28
C GLY A 140 -0.16 -11.22 14.45
N ASN A 141 -0.07 -12.51 14.14
CA ASN A 141 1.01 -13.08 13.35
C ASN A 141 0.56 -13.33 11.91
N LEU A 142 1.00 -12.45 11.00
CA LEU A 142 0.78 -12.60 9.56
C LEU A 142 1.87 -13.43 8.87
N ARG A 143 3.03 -13.60 9.51
CA ARG A 143 4.17 -14.33 8.95
C ARG A 143 3.85 -15.81 8.78
N ASN A 144 3.34 -16.46 9.83
CA ASN A 144 3.05 -17.88 9.85
C ASN A 144 2.06 -18.31 8.74
N PRO A 145 0.88 -17.67 8.59
CA PRO A 145 -0.03 -18.03 7.50
C PRO A 145 0.62 -17.82 6.12
N PHE A 146 1.38 -16.74 5.95
CA PHE A 146 2.08 -16.50 4.69
C PHE A 146 3.12 -17.60 4.39
N GLU A 147 3.91 -18.01 5.38
CA GLU A 147 4.94 -19.05 5.20
C GLU A 147 4.32 -20.40 4.87
N GLU A 148 3.23 -20.79 5.54
CA GLU A 148 2.51 -22.02 5.20
C GLU A 148 1.87 -21.95 3.81
N TYR A 149 1.25 -20.83 3.46
CA TYR A 149 0.68 -20.63 2.12
C TYR A 149 1.74 -20.75 1.01
N ILE A 150 2.93 -20.15 1.21
CA ILE A 150 3.98 -20.18 0.18
C ILE A 150 4.57 -21.57 -0.05
N LYS A 151 4.54 -22.47 0.95
CA LYS A 151 4.97 -23.86 0.76
C LYS A 151 4.10 -24.59 -0.26
N LYS A 152 2.79 -24.34 -0.22
CA LYS A 152 1.81 -24.96 -1.12
C LYS A 152 0.65 -23.98 -1.40
N PRO A 153 0.81 -23.05 -2.35
CA PRO A 153 -0.24 -22.10 -2.69
C PRO A 153 -1.50 -22.83 -3.15
N SER A 154 -2.62 -22.52 -2.53
CA SER A 154 -3.92 -23.12 -2.83
C SER A 154 -5.04 -22.12 -2.62
N LYS A 155 -6.07 -22.18 -3.47
CA LYS A 155 -7.32 -21.43 -3.29
C LYS A 155 -8.09 -21.86 -2.03
N ASP A 156 -7.88 -23.10 -1.59
CA ASP A 156 -8.52 -23.69 -0.41
C ASP A 156 -7.63 -23.54 0.84
N PHE A 157 -6.69 -22.59 0.83
CA PHE A 157 -5.86 -22.31 2.00
C PHE A 157 -6.74 -21.79 3.15
N GLU A 158 -6.63 -22.44 4.31
CA GLU A 158 -7.34 -22.07 5.53
C GLU A 158 -6.32 -21.79 6.64
N TRP A 159 -6.67 -20.90 7.56
CA TRP A 159 -5.85 -20.63 8.74
C TRP A 159 -6.70 -20.72 10.01
N ALA A 160 -6.17 -21.40 11.02
CA ALA A 160 -6.87 -21.57 12.28
C ALA A 160 -7.18 -20.21 12.92
N THR A 161 -8.45 -20.02 13.28
CA THR A 161 -8.89 -18.87 14.05
C THR A 161 -8.44 -19.02 15.51
N GLY A 162 -8.23 -17.90 16.21
CA GLY A 162 -7.88 -17.93 17.63
C GLY A 162 -6.86 -16.89 18.04
N TYR A 163 -6.12 -17.20 19.11
CA TYR A 163 -5.08 -16.32 19.64
C TYR A 163 -4.06 -15.99 18.56
N ASN A 164 -3.70 -14.70 18.45
CA ASN A 164 -2.73 -14.19 17.48
C ASN A 164 -3.15 -14.26 16.00
N TYR A 165 -4.43 -14.49 15.68
CA TYR A 165 -4.94 -14.40 14.31
C TYR A 165 -4.70 -13.00 13.72
N PRO A 166 -4.10 -12.89 12.52
CA PRO A 166 -3.77 -11.60 11.95
C PRO A 166 -5.03 -10.83 11.53
N LYS A 167 -5.10 -9.56 11.92
CA LYS A 167 -6.22 -8.68 11.58
C LYS A 167 -5.77 -7.22 11.41
N PRO A 168 -6.50 -6.43 10.60
CA PRO A 168 -6.29 -4.99 10.51
C PRO A 168 -6.26 -4.31 11.89
N ASP A 169 -5.23 -3.51 12.13
CA ASP A 169 -5.08 -2.63 13.28
C ASP A 169 -5.25 -1.17 12.84
N TYR A 170 -6.52 -0.79 12.65
CA TYR A 170 -6.88 0.58 12.26
C TYR A 170 -6.44 1.62 13.29
N LEU A 171 -6.47 1.27 14.57
CA LEU A 171 -6.14 2.20 15.65
C LEU A 171 -4.65 2.55 15.65
N SER A 172 -3.76 1.55 15.54
CA SER A 172 -2.33 1.79 15.38
C SER A 172 -2.03 2.52 14.08
N SER A 173 -2.69 2.17 12.97
CA SER A 173 -2.51 2.85 11.69
C SER A 173 -2.76 4.36 11.80
N SER A 174 -3.88 4.72 12.41
CA SER A 174 -4.26 6.11 12.58
C SER A 174 -3.36 6.84 13.58
N ARG A 175 -3.20 6.30 14.79
CA ARG A 175 -2.52 6.99 15.89
C ARG A 175 -1.00 7.05 15.73
N LYS A 176 -0.37 6.01 15.18
CA LYS A 176 1.10 5.92 15.09
C LYS A 176 1.66 6.47 13.78
N ARG A 177 0.82 6.63 12.74
CA ARG A 177 1.28 7.09 11.43
C ARG A 177 0.44 8.22 10.87
N LEU A 178 -0.85 8.00 10.61
CA LEU A 178 -1.66 8.96 9.84
C LEU A 178 -1.75 10.33 10.54
N ILE A 179 -2.20 10.36 11.80
CA ILE A 179 -2.39 11.61 12.55
C ILE A 179 -1.07 12.37 12.71
N PRO A 180 0.05 11.73 13.15
CA PRO A 180 1.34 12.41 13.19
C PRO A 180 1.75 13.01 11.84
N GLN A 181 1.65 12.27 10.74
CA GLN A 181 2.02 12.78 9.41
C GLN A 181 1.19 14.02 9.04
N MET A 182 -0.13 13.99 9.27
CA MET A 182 -1.01 15.12 9.00
C MET A 182 -0.66 16.35 9.85
N LEU A 183 -0.37 16.17 11.14
CA LEU A 183 -0.04 17.28 12.03
C LEU A 183 1.34 17.90 11.69
N TYR A 184 2.36 17.06 11.51
CA TYR A 184 3.73 17.55 11.28
C TYR A 184 3.91 18.09 9.86
N LYS A 185 3.55 17.33 8.83
CA LYS A 185 3.75 17.77 7.44
C LYS A 185 2.67 18.75 7.00
N GLY A 186 1.42 18.50 7.36
CA GLY A 186 0.32 19.41 7.05
C GLY A 186 0.50 20.79 7.68
N GLY A 187 1.16 20.89 8.83
CA GLY A 187 1.53 22.18 9.44
C GLY A 187 2.61 22.96 8.66
N ILE A 188 3.40 22.29 7.82
CA ILE A 188 4.44 22.94 6.98
C ILE A 188 3.84 23.52 5.69
N PHE A 189 2.78 22.91 5.15
CA PHE A 189 2.10 23.39 3.95
C PHE A 189 1.10 24.53 4.22
N ARG A 190 1.02 25.04 5.45
CA ARG A 190 0.18 26.18 5.84
C ARG A 190 0.91 27.50 5.65
#